data_AF-A0A800CJR0-F1
#
_entry.id   AF-A0A800CJR0-F1
#
_cell.length_a   1.000
_cell.length_b   1.000
_cell.length_c   1.000
_cell.angle_alpha   90.00
_cell.angle_beta   90.00
_cell.angle_gamma   90.00
#
_symmetry.space_group_name_H-M   'P 1'
#
loop_
_entity.id
_entity.type
_entity.pdbx_description
1 polymer ?
#
loop_
_entity_poly.entity_id
_entity_poly.type
_entity_poly.pdbx_seq_one_letter_code
_entity_poly.pdbx_strand_id
1 'polypeptide(L)'
;MDITWYGLSCFRITERKHPTIISDPYNGKSVGLPNLKLKGDIVTISHDAPGHNNVTAVSGMAHCLAGPGEYEIGGVFITAIVTDGNSD
;
A
#
# COMPACT_ATOMS: atom_id res chain seq x y z
N MET A 1 -1.96 16.71 -5.66
CA MET A 1 -2.22 15.30 -5.31
C MET A 1 -2.33 14.51 -6.60
N ASP A 2 -1.52 13.47 -6.76
CA ASP A 2 -1.54 12.58 -7.91
C ASP A 2 -1.76 11.14 -7.44
N ILE A 3 -2.61 10.39 -8.16
CA ILE A 3 -2.94 9.00 -7.86
C ILE A 3 -2.64 8.16 -9.10
N THR A 4 -1.79 7.15 -8.97
CA THR A 4 -1.46 6.19 -10.03
C THR A 4 -1.95 4.80 -9.63
N TRP A 5 -2.77 4.16 -10.47
CA TRP A 5 -3.20 2.78 -10.27
C TRP A 5 -2.27 1.82 -11.01
N TYR A 6 -1.84 0.75 -10.33
CA TYR A 6 -0.94 -0.26 -10.89
C TYR A 6 -1.62 -1.61 -11.16
N GLY A 7 -2.87 -1.79 -10.74
CA GLY A 7 -3.61 -3.05 -10.79
C GLY A 7 -4.01 -3.54 -9.39
N LEU A 8 -5.04 -4.38 -9.31
CA LEU A 8 -5.66 -4.82 -8.06
C LEU A 8 -5.95 -3.62 -7.13
N SER A 9 -5.66 -3.76 -5.83
CA SER A 9 -5.74 -2.68 -4.84
C SER A 9 -4.48 -1.82 -4.76
N CYS A 10 -3.54 -1.92 -5.72
CA CYS A 10 -2.27 -1.22 -5.67
C CYS A 10 -2.34 0.19 -6.28
N PHE A 11 -2.24 1.21 -5.42
CA PHE A 11 -2.17 2.61 -5.80
C PHE A 11 -0.90 3.25 -5.28
N ARG A 12 -0.35 4.20 -6.03
CA ARG A 12 0.62 5.18 -5.52
C ARG A 12 -0.04 6.54 -5.41
N ILE A 13 0.02 7.12 -4.23
CA ILE A 13 -0.52 8.44 -3.94
C ILE A 13 0.64 9.37 -3.58
N THR A 14 0.74 10.48 -4.29
CA THR A 14 1.81 11.48 -4.07
C THR A 14 1.24 12.88 -3.91
N GLU A 15 1.82 13.64 -2.99
CA GLU A 15 1.55 15.06 -2.79
C GLU A 15 2.88 15.79 -2.50
N ARG A 16 3.01 17.03 -2.97
CA ARG A 16 4.26 17.78 -2.81
C ARG A 16 4.49 18.05 -1.33
N LYS A 17 5.71 17.76 -0.85
CA LYS A 17 6.14 17.89 0.56
C LYS A 17 5.45 16.92 1.53
N HIS A 18 4.79 15.87 1.05
CA HIS A 18 4.24 14.81 1.90
C HIS A 18 4.84 13.45 1.50
N PRO A 19 4.87 12.48 2.44
CA PRO A 19 5.24 11.11 2.14
C PRO A 19 4.42 10.51 0.99
N THR A 20 5.07 9.71 0.15
CA THR A 20 4.42 8.90 -0.89
C THR A 20 3.83 7.65 -0.26
N ILE A 21 2.56 7.37 -0.56
CA ILE A 21 1.84 6.20 -0.04
C ILE A 21 1.72 5.17 -1.16
N ILE A 22 2.00 3.91 -0.85
CA ILE A 22 1.70 2.75 -1.70
C ILE A 22 0.69 1.88 -0.97
N SER A 23 -0.45 1.58 -1.59
CA SER A 23 -1.37 0.57 -1.07
C SER A 23 -1.11 -0.79 -1.70
N ASP A 24 -1.30 -1.87 -0.94
CA ASP A 24 -1.42 -3.25 -1.38
C ASP A 24 -0.48 -3.66 -2.54
N PRO A 25 0.85 -3.49 -2.41
CA PRO A 25 1.76 -3.94 -3.46
C PRO A 25 1.59 -5.45 -3.66
N TYR A 26 1.46 -5.89 -4.92
CA TYR A 26 1.21 -7.29 -5.26
C TYR A 26 2.45 -8.00 -5.82
N ASN A 27 2.46 -9.33 -5.73
CA ASN A 27 3.43 -10.17 -6.43
C ASN A 27 2.93 -10.46 -7.85
N GLY A 28 3.51 -9.79 -8.85
CA GLY A 28 3.07 -9.90 -10.25
C GLY A 28 3.03 -11.33 -10.77
N LYS A 29 4.04 -12.14 -10.44
CA LYS A 29 4.08 -13.56 -10.82
C LYS A 29 2.92 -14.36 -10.23
N SER A 30 2.56 -14.13 -8.96
CA SER A 30 1.48 -14.86 -8.29
C SER A 30 0.09 -14.49 -8.80
N VAL A 31 -0.10 -13.25 -9.28
CA VAL A 31 -1.42 -12.74 -9.71
C VAL A 31 -1.55 -12.56 -11.22
N GLY A 32 -0.54 -12.95 -12.00
CA GLY A 32 -0.56 -12.84 -13.47
C GLY A 32 -0.45 -11.41 -14.01
N LEU A 33 0.11 -10.49 -13.23
CA LEU A 33 0.30 -9.07 -13.59
C LEU A 33 1.78 -8.71 -13.74
N PRO A 34 2.12 -7.60 -14.42
CA PRO A 34 3.48 -7.09 -14.46
C PRO A 34 4.07 -6.88 -13.06
N ASN A 35 5.35 -7.22 -12.89
CA ASN A 35 6.05 -7.01 -11.62
C ASN A 35 6.15 -5.51 -11.28
N LEU A 36 5.93 -5.20 -10.00
CA LEU A 36 6.04 -3.86 -9.47
C LEU A 36 7.50 -3.49 -9.17
N LYS A 37 7.85 -2.24 -9.46
CA LYS A 37 9.10 -1.59 -9.03
C LYS A 37 8.78 -0.16 -8.59
N LEU A 38 8.38 -0.02 -7.34
CA LEU A 38 7.82 1.21 -6.79
C LEU A 38 8.82 1.91 -5.87
N LYS A 39 8.59 3.20 -5.68
CA LYS A 39 9.26 4.02 -4.67
C LYS A 39 8.16 4.68 -3.83
N GLY A 40 8.23 4.51 -2.52
CA GLY A 40 7.26 5.06 -1.58
C GLY A 40 7.79 5.06 -0.17
N ASP A 41 7.20 5.89 0.68
CA ASP A 41 7.64 6.12 2.06
C ASP A 41 6.77 5.33 3.04
N ILE A 42 5.46 5.27 2.79
CA ILE A 42 4.47 4.54 3.58
C ILE A 42 3.85 3.46 2.69
N VAL A 43 3.80 2.22 3.19
CA VAL A 43 3.07 1.12 2.56
C VAL A 43 1.90 0.72 3.45
N THR A 44 0.71 0.54 2.89
CA THR A 44 -0.44 -0.03 3.60
C THR A 44 -0.75 -1.42 3.05
N ILE A 45 -1.04 -2.38 3.94
CA ILE A 45 -1.42 -3.75 3.61
C ILE A 45 -2.81 -4.01 4.18
N SER A 46 -3.80 -4.20 3.32
CA SER A 46 -5.18 -4.46 3.73
C SER A 46 -5.35 -5.85 4.38
N HIS A 47 -4.70 -6.87 3.84
CA HIS A 47 -4.64 -8.23 4.40
C HIS A 47 -3.48 -9.04 3.83
N ASP A 48 -3.19 -10.18 4.48
CA ASP A 48 -2.07 -11.06 4.10
C ASP A 48 -2.43 -11.99 2.94
N ALA A 49 -2.22 -11.51 1.71
CA ALA A 49 -2.38 -12.31 0.50
C ALA A 49 -1.38 -11.89 -0.60
N PRO A 50 -1.00 -12.79 -1.53
CA PRO A 50 -0.02 -12.48 -2.59
C PRO A 50 -0.40 -11.29 -3.50
N GLY A 51 -1.69 -10.96 -3.58
CA GLY A 51 -2.20 -9.79 -4.28
C GLY A 51 -2.13 -8.47 -3.51
N HIS A 52 -1.64 -8.48 -2.25
CA HIS A 52 -1.74 -7.36 -1.33
C HIS A 52 -0.47 -7.12 -0.48
N ASN A 53 0.39 -8.13 -0.29
CA ASN A 53 1.43 -8.12 0.76
C ASN A 53 2.89 -7.99 0.27
N ASN A 54 3.14 -7.71 -1.01
CA ASN A 54 4.48 -7.74 -1.59
C ASN A 54 5.29 -6.47 -1.33
N VAL A 55 5.57 -6.18 -0.06
CA VAL A 55 6.35 -5.00 0.40
C VAL A 55 7.73 -4.90 -0.25
N THR A 56 8.33 -6.02 -0.66
CA THR A 56 9.66 -6.05 -1.29
C THR A 56 9.71 -5.37 -2.66
N ALA A 57 8.56 -5.16 -3.31
CA ALA A 57 8.47 -4.40 -4.55
C ALA A 57 8.60 -2.88 -4.36
N VAL A 58 8.58 -2.39 -3.12
CA VAL A 58 8.65 -0.96 -2.78
C VAL A 58 10.02 -0.63 -2.19
N SER A 59 10.70 0.33 -2.81
CA SER A 59 11.96 0.88 -2.31
C SER A 59 11.74 2.20 -1.57
N GLY A 60 12.59 2.50 -0.58
CA GLY A 60 12.52 3.73 0.21
C GLY A 60 11.49 3.74 1.33
N MET A 61 10.80 2.62 1.56
CA MET A 61 9.78 2.48 2.60
C MET A 61 10.37 2.68 3.99
N ALA A 62 9.80 3.61 4.76
CA ALA A 62 10.09 3.82 6.17
C ALA A 62 9.03 3.19 7.08
N HIS A 63 7.78 3.08 6.59
CA HIS A 63 6.65 2.58 7.37
C HIS A 63 5.83 1.56 6.58
N CYS A 64 5.48 0.45 7.22
CA CYS A 64 4.52 -0.54 6.71
C CYS A 64 3.37 -0.65 7.71
N LEU A 65 2.15 -0.34 7.28
CA LEU A 65 0.94 -0.33 8.08
C LEU A 65 0.06 -1.52 7.67
N ALA A 66 0.02 -2.55 8.50
CA ALA A 66 -0.70 -3.81 8.24
C ALA A 66 -1.75 -4.14 9.31
N GLY A 67 -2.21 -3.14 10.05
CA GLY A 67 -3.18 -3.31 11.12
C GLY A 67 -4.08 -2.08 11.27
N PRO A 68 -5.20 -2.22 12.01
CA PRO A 68 -6.09 -1.11 12.29
C PRO A 68 -5.43 -0.09 13.24
N GLY A 69 -5.87 1.16 13.15
CA GLY A 69 -5.38 2.24 14.00
C GLY A 69 -5.43 3.61 13.32
N GLU A 70 -5.09 4.63 14.10
CA GLU A 70 -4.87 5.99 13.61
C GLU A 70 -3.37 6.25 13.55
N TYR A 71 -2.90 6.74 12.41
CA TYR A 71 -1.50 7.05 12.16
C TYR A 71 -1.36 8.47 11.64
N GLU A 72 -0.34 9.19 12.11
CA GLU A 72 0.10 10.46 11.55
C GLU A 72 1.58 10.36 11.19
N ILE A 73 1.90 10.41 9.90
CA ILE A 73 3.25 10.25 9.39
C ILE A 73 3.55 11.36 8.39
N GLY A 74 4.50 12.23 8.72
CA GLY A 74 4.95 13.31 7.83
C GLY A 74 3.82 14.26 7.39
N GLY A 75 2.83 14.51 8.25
CA GLY A 75 1.66 15.35 7.96
C GLY A 75 0.53 14.65 7.20
N VAL A 76 0.63 13.34 6.98
CA VAL A 76 -0.43 12.50 6.41
C VAL A 76 -1.15 11.78 7.55
N PHE A 77 -2.47 11.96 7.61
CA PHE A 77 -3.36 11.23 8.51
C PHE A 77 -3.91 9.98 7.81
N ILE A 78 -3.81 8.82 8.46
CA ILE A 78 -4.30 7.53 7.96
C ILE A 78 -5.15 6.89 9.06
N THR A 79 -6.41 6.59 8.74
CA THR A 79 -7.31 5.81 9.61
C THR A 79 -7.48 4.43 9.00
N ALA A 80 -6.81 3.44 9.58
CA ALA A 80 -6.95 2.04 9.19
C ALA A 80 -8.09 1.40 10.00
N ILE A 81 -9.16 1.01 9.30
CA ILE A 81 -10.36 0.43 9.92
C ILE A 81 -10.39 -1.06 9.62
N VAL A 82 -10.54 -1.88 10.66
CA VAL A 82 -10.82 -3.30 10.47
C VAL A 82 -12.21 -3.46 9.90
N THR A 83 -12.31 -4.15 8.77
CA THR A 83 -13.57 -4.62 8.18
C THR A 83 -13.77 -6.08 8.55
N ASP A 84 -15.01 -6.53 8.60
CA ASP A 84 -15.34 -7.94 8.80
C ASP A 84 -14.77 -8.79 7.66
N GLY A 85 -13.89 -9.74 8.01
CA GLY A 85 -13.24 -10.63 7.05
C GLY A 85 -14.06 -11.87 6.69
N ASN A 86 -15.38 -11.86 6.94
CA ASN A 86 -16.22 -13.04 6.83
C ASN A 86 -17.48 -12.75 6.00
N SER A 87 -17.29 -12.65 4.70
CA SER A 87 -18.34 -12.87 3.71
C SER A 87 -17.70 -13.60 2.52
N ASP A 88 -17.92 -14.91 2.50
CA ASP A 88 -17.67 -15.93 1.46
C ASP A 88 -16.23 -16.42 1.22
#